data_AF-E1ZWG0-F1
#
_entry.id   AF-E1ZWG0-F1
#
_cell.length_a   1.000
_cell.length_b   1.000
_cell.length_c   1.000
_cell.angle_alpha   90.00
_cell.angle_beta   90.00
_cell.angle_gamma   90.00
#
_symmetry.space_group_name_H-M   'P 1'
#
loop_
_entity.id
_entity.type
_entity.pdbx_description
1 polymer ?
#
loop_
_entity_poly.entity_id
_entity_poly.type
_entity_poly.pdbx_seq_one_letter_code
_entity_poly.pdbx_strand_id
1 'polypeptide(L)'
;MTSEGTSDDLGLPNWVPEMPTVQEISESMQNFGTLDYTMFAIMLFACGIVGIYFGFIKKSSGEDEYLVGGRNMKMFPVSLSLIASFISAITSTYEYLEKRFDKRMRLLGSLLFAIGIMTWLPIVIYVPALAFNQVTGVNVHIITPFVCIVCIFYTCVGGLKAVVWTDFIQTFVMFGSMLLIVIKGTVDVGGVSLVIRRNLESGRIELPTTDWSPLTRHTIWALTIGGFVHWLQIAGINQNMIQRYLSLPTVQSARRALWCFIVEVLTLIGMSGYSSLLIYDWYHECDPLTIKLARAKDQLLPLLV
;
A
#
# COMPACT_ATOMS: atom_id res chain seq x y z
N MET A 1 11.56 -11.85 44.39
CA MET A 1 10.75 -13.04 44.07
C MET A 1 10.41 -12.96 42.60
N THR A 2 11.35 -13.43 41.77
CA THR A 2 11.21 -14.59 40.84
C THR A 2 10.41 -14.21 39.59
N SER A 3 10.97 -14.12 38.39
CA SER A 3 11.81 -15.14 37.74
C SER A 3 12.86 -14.55 36.79
N GLU A 4 14.14 -14.76 37.11
CA GLU A 4 15.16 -15.04 36.09
C GLU A 4 14.87 -16.45 35.56
N GLY A 5 14.56 -16.55 34.28
CA GLY A 5 14.39 -17.82 33.57
C GLY A 5 15.63 -18.03 32.70
N THR A 6 16.55 -18.82 33.24
CA THR A 6 17.78 -19.32 32.63
C THR A 6 17.54 -19.93 31.25
N SER A 7 18.22 -19.40 30.24
CA SER A 7 18.41 -20.00 28.92
C SER A 7 19.67 -20.87 28.88
N ASP A 8 19.92 -21.62 29.94
CA ASP A 8 21.02 -22.58 30.04
C ASP A 8 20.42 -23.94 30.40
N ASP A 9 20.12 -24.80 29.41
CA ASP A 9 19.91 -26.24 29.63
C ASP A 9 19.78 -27.02 28.30
N LEU A 10 20.78 -26.89 27.42
CA LEU A 10 20.94 -27.82 26.28
C LEU A 10 22.33 -28.47 26.17
N GLY A 11 23.26 -28.21 27.10
CA GLY A 11 24.53 -28.95 27.18
C GLY A 11 25.34 -28.97 25.87
N LEU A 12 25.21 -27.93 25.05
CA LEU A 12 25.93 -27.81 23.78
C LEU A 12 27.39 -27.42 24.07
N PRO A 13 28.37 -28.06 23.42
CA PRO A 13 29.77 -27.79 23.71
C PRO A 13 30.20 -26.40 23.21
N ASN A 14 31.13 -25.75 23.92
CA ASN A 14 31.58 -24.34 23.76
C ASN A 14 32.14 -23.92 22.37
N TRP A 15 32.15 -24.82 21.38
CA TRP A 15 32.55 -24.58 20.00
C TRP A 15 31.36 -24.49 19.04
N VAL A 16 30.13 -24.70 19.54
CA VAL A 16 28.91 -24.37 18.83
C VAL A 16 28.80 -22.84 18.82
N PRO A 17 28.82 -22.17 17.66
CA PRO A 17 28.62 -20.73 17.59
C PRO A 17 27.29 -20.38 18.26
N GLU A 18 27.29 -19.40 19.17
CA GLU A 18 26.04 -18.85 19.69
C GLU A 18 25.18 -18.38 18.51
N MET A 19 23.92 -18.79 18.50
CA MET A 19 22.99 -18.30 17.48
C MET A 19 22.85 -16.79 17.69
N PRO A 20 23.10 -15.96 16.65
CA PRO A 20 23.01 -14.53 16.78
C PRO A 20 21.61 -14.15 17.30
N THR A 21 21.57 -13.18 18.22
CA THR A 21 20.32 -12.72 18.78
C THR A 21 19.46 -12.08 17.69
N VAL A 22 18.13 -12.10 17.87
CA VAL A 22 17.18 -11.48 16.93
C VAL A 22 17.52 -10.01 16.66
N GLN A 23 18.13 -9.33 17.63
CA GLN A 23 18.56 -7.94 17.50
C GLN A 23 19.81 -7.79 16.64
N GLU A 24 20.83 -8.62 16.81
CA GLU A 24 22.02 -8.66 15.95
C GLU A 24 21.68 -9.03 14.50
N ILE A 25 20.74 -9.96 14.33
CA ILE A 25 20.18 -10.31 13.02
C ILE A 25 19.46 -9.11 12.41
N SER A 26 18.58 -8.45 13.18
CA SER A 26 17.88 -7.25 12.71
C SER A 26 18.83 -6.13 12.31
N GLU A 27 19.93 -5.94 13.04
CA GLU A 27 20.96 -4.94 12.73
C GLU A 27 21.75 -5.33 11.48
N SER A 28 22.06 -6.62 11.28
CA SER A 28 22.73 -7.10 10.05
C SER A 28 21.89 -6.95 8.78
N MET A 29 20.56 -6.86 8.93
CA MET A 29 19.59 -6.67 7.83
C MET A 29 19.25 -5.21 7.57
N GLN A 30 19.71 -4.29 8.42
CA GLN A 30 19.53 -2.84 8.24
C GLN A 30 20.54 -2.27 7.22
N ASN A 31 20.42 -2.69 5.96
CA ASN A 31 21.25 -2.21 4.87
C ASN A 31 20.52 -1.13 4.06
N PHE A 32 20.21 0.01 4.69
CA PHE A 32 19.72 1.18 3.96
C PHE A 32 20.88 2.10 3.60
N GLY A 33 21.28 2.06 2.33
CA GLY A 33 22.43 2.81 1.84
C GLY A 33 22.14 4.31 1.72
N THR A 34 23.19 5.10 1.48
CA THR A 34 23.06 6.53 1.19
C THR A 34 22.16 6.77 -0.02
N LEU A 35 22.21 5.88 -1.03
CA LEU A 35 21.36 5.95 -2.22
C LEU A 35 19.87 5.83 -1.87
N ASP A 36 19.50 4.90 -0.98
CA ASP A 36 18.10 4.67 -0.61
C ASP A 36 17.53 5.87 0.18
N TYR A 37 18.33 6.42 1.11
CA TYR A 37 17.98 7.66 1.79
C TYR A 37 17.83 8.84 0.82
N THR A 38 18.71 8.96 -0.18
CA THR A 38 18.57 10.02 -1.19
C THR A 38 17.32 9.84 -2.04
N MET A 39 16.98 8.62 -2.47
CA MET A 39 15.75 8.37 -3.23
C MET A 39 14.49 8.71 -2.41
N PHE A 40 14.47 8.30 -1.14
CA PHE A 40 13.39 8.63 -0.22
C PHE A 40 13.24 10.14 -0.01
N ALA A 41 14.35 10.85 0.23
CA ALA A 41 14.36 12.30 0.39
C ALA A 41 13.93 13.03 -0.89
N ILE A 42 14.39 12.59 -2.06
CA ILE A 42 13.99 13.14 -3.37
C ILE A 42 12.50 12.97 -3.58
N MET A 43 11.93 11.81 -3.26
CA MET A 43 10.49 11.56 -3.37
C MET A 43 9.69 12.51 -2.48
N LEU A 44 10.05 12.64 -1.20
CA LEU A 44 9.37 13.56 -0.26
C LEU A 44 9.49 15.01 -0.71
N PHE A 45 10.66 15.42 -1.19
CA PHE A 45 10.90 16.78 -1.67
C PHE A 45 10.11 17.07 -2.96
N ALA A 46 10.03 16.11 -3.88
CA ALA A 46 9.20 16.22 -5.08
C ALA A 46 7.72 16.40 -4.71
N CYS A 47 7.21 15.62 -3.75
CA CYS A 47 5.84 15.78 -3.26
C CYS A 47 5.61 17.16 -2.63
N GLY A 48 6.56 17.64 -1.81
CA GLY A 48 6.53 18.99 -1.23
C GLY A 48 6.53 20.09 -2.28
N ILE A 49 7.38 20.01 -3.30
CA ILE A 49 7.43 20.97 -4.41
C ILE A 49 6.11 20.98 -5.17
N VAL A 50 5.53 19.83 -5.48
CA VAL A 50 4.24 19.74 -6.18
C VAL A 50 3.14 20.42 -5.36
N GLY A 51 3.11 20.19 -4.03
CA GLY A 51 2.20 20.88 -3.11
C GLY A 51 2.37 22.39 -3.13
N ILE A 52 3.61 22.88 -2.96
CA ILE A 52 3.92 24.32 -2.96
C ILE A 52 3.58 24.96 -4.32
N TYR A 53 3.89 24.28 -5.42
CA TYR A 53 3.61 24.75 -6.77
C TYR A 53 2.11 24.97 -6.99
N PHE A 54 1.27 24.00 -6.65
CA PHE A 54 -0.18 24.15 -6.80
C PHE A 54 -0.81 25.04 -5.73
N GLY A 55 -0.20 25.19 -4.55
CA GLY A 55 -0.72 26.05 -3.49
C GLY A 55 -0.40 27.54 -3.67
N PHE A 56 0.81 27.87 -4.12
CA PHE A 56 1.28 29.26 -4.18
C PHE A 56 1.46 29.80 -5.60
N ILE A 57 1.97 28.99 -6.53
CA ILE A 57 2.26 29.46 -7.91
C ILE A 57 1.00 29.36 -8.77
N LYS A 58 0.35 28.19 -8.75
CA LYS A 58 -0.89 27.93 -9.49
C LYS A 58 -2.08 27.80 -8.54
N LYS A 59 -2.15 28.74 -7.58
CA LYS A 59 -3.11 28.74 -6.48
C LYS A 59 -4.54 28.48 -6.97
N SER A 60 -5.13 27.41 -6.46
CA SER A 60 -6.55 27.14 -6.65
C SER A 60 -7.40 28.24 -6.03
N SER A 61 -8.01 29.06 -6.86
CA SER A 61 -8.89 30.15 -6.41
C SER A 61 -10.34 29.66 -6.49
N GLY A 62 -10.87 29.18 -5.37
CA GLY A 62 -12.25 28.70 -5.23
C GLY A 62 -12.38 27.23 -4.83
N GLU A 63 -13.51 26.90 -4.21
CA GLU A 63 -13.84 25.55 -3.72
C GLU A 63 -13.78 24.50 -4.83
N ASP A 64 -14.39 24.76 -5.99
CA ASP A 64 -14.38 23.84 -7.14
C ASP A 64 -12.96 23.53 -7.66
N GLU A 65 -12.06 24.52 -7.64
CA GLU A 65 -10.69 24.36 -8.12
C GLU A 65 -9.83 23.58 -7.10
N TYR A 66 -10.07 23.80 -5.80
CA TYR A 66 -9.37 23.11 -4.72
C TYR A 66 -9.85 21.65 -4.54
N LEU A 67 -11.16 21.43 -4.65
CA LEU A 67 -11.82 20.17 -4.29
C LEU A 67 -11.99 19.24 -5.48
N VAL A 68 -12.27 19.75 -6.69
CA VAL A 68 -12.45 18.91 -7.90
C VAL A 68 -11.48 19.27 -9.03
N GLY A 69 -10.45 20.07 -8.75
CA GLY A 69 -9.45 20.44 -9.75
C GLY A 69 -10.02 21.21 -10.95
N GLY A 70 -11.16 21.88 -10.75
CA GLY A 70 -11.84 22.66 -11.80
C GLY A 70 -12.50 21.80 -12.89
N ARG A 71 -12.67 20.49 -12.64
CA ARG A 71 -13.23 19.52 -13.60
C ARG A 71 -12.52 19.50 -14.96
N ASN A 72 -11.25 19.89 -15.02
CA ASN A 72 -10.48 19.97 -16.26
C ASN A 72 -9.12 19.27 -16.12
N MET A 73 -9.05 18.24 -15.28
CA MET A 73 -7.83 17.46 -15.11
C MET A 73 -7.60 16.51 -16.27
N LYS A 74 -6.32 16.25 -16.56
CA LYS A 74 -5.93 15.29 -17.60
C LYS A 74 -6.25 13.88 -17.12
N MET A 75 -6.73 13.04 -18.04
CA MET A 75 -7.06 11.64 -17.75
C MET A 75 -5.90 10.87 -17.13
N PHE A 76 -4.70 10.99 -17.70
CA PHE A 76 -3.60 10.08 -17.38
C PHE A 76 -3.08 10.23 -15.93
N PRO A 77 -2.83 11.45 -15.40
CA PRO A 77 -2.55 11.62 -13.98
C PRO A 77 -3.70 11.13 -13.10
N VAL A 78 -4.95 11.40 -13.49
CA VAL A 78 -6.11 10.99 -12.70
C VAL A 78 -6.23 9.47 -12.65
N SER A 79 -6.06 8.75 -13.76
CA SER A 79 -6.18 7.29 -13.80
C SER A 79 -5.15 6.61 -12.90
N LEU A 80 -3.88 6.94 -13.08
CA LEU A 80 -2.78 6.36 -12.30
C LEU A 80 -2.87 6.71 -10.82
N SER A 81 -3.45 7.87 -10.53
CA SER A 81 -3.65 8.28 -9.16
C SER A 81 -4.71 7.46 -8.43
N LEU A 82 -5.72 6.90 -9.13
CA LEU A 82 -6.82 6.13 -8.52
C LEU A 82 -6.32 4.95 -7.68
N ILE A 83 -5.15 4.38 -8.00
CA ILE A 83 -4.52 3.31 -7.21
C ILE A 83 -3.93 3.84 -5.90
N ALA A 84 -3.22 4.98 -5.96
CA ALA A 84 -2.49 5.54 -4.83
C ALA A 84 -3.38 6.37 -3.87
N SER A 85 -4.66 6.53 -4.20
CA SER A 85 -5.56 7.49 -3.60
C SER A 85 -6.13 7.09 -2.24
N PHE A 86 -5.73 7.76 -1.16
CA PHE A 86 -6.45 7.69 0.13
C PHE A 86 -6.67 9.00 0.91
N ILE A 87 -6.58 10.17 0.26
CA ILE A 87 -6.88 11.46 0.92
C ILE A 87 -7.77 12.34 0.03
N SER A 88 -8.78 12.98 0.65
CA SER A 88 -9.81 13.80 0.00
C SER A 88 -10.07 15.10 0.75
N ALA A 89 -10.12 16.22 0.01
CA ALA A 89 -10.74 17.46 0.44
C ALA A 89 -12.06 17.69 -0.32
N ILE A 90 -13.17 17.67 0.42
CA ILE A 90 -14.63 17.81 0.20
C ILE A 90 -15.19 18.34 -1.16
N THR A 91 -15.76 17.47 -1.99
CA THR A 91 -17.09 17.70 -2.60
C THR A 91 -17.84 16.39 -2.43
N SER A 92 -18.85 16.38 -1.55
CA SER A 92 -19.31 15.15 -0.89
C SER A 92 -20.20 14.29 -1.80
N THR A 93 -19.82 13.04 -2.04
CA THR A 93 -20.66 11.99 -2.64
C THR A 93 -22.00 11.89 -1.92
N TYR A 94 -22.02 12.14 -0.60
CA TYR A 94 -23.21 12.08 0.22
C TYR A 94 -24.19 13.23 -0.02
N GLU A 95 -23.81 14.29 -0.75
CA GLU A 95 -24.77 15.29 -1.23
C GLU A 95 -25.82 14.66 -2.17
N TYR A 96 -25.43 13.63 -2.93
CA TYR A 96 -26.39 12.86 -3.72
C TYR A 96 -27.46 12.20 -2.84
N LEU A 97 -27.08 11.69 -1.66
CA LEU A 97 -28.04 11.11 -0.72
C LEU A 97 -29.06 12.14 -0.22
N GLU A 98 -28.63 13.39 -0.01
CA GLU A 98 -29.56 14.48 0.35
C GLU A 98 -30.51 14.82 -0.80
N LYS A 99 -30.01 14.89 -2.04
CA LYS A 99 -30.85 15.16 -3.21
C LYS A 99 -31.86 14.05 -3.48
N ARG A 100 -31.49 12.79 -3.24
CA ARG A 100 -32.33 11.62 -3.51
C ARG A 100 -33.28 11.28 -2.37
N PHE A 101 -32.85 11.52 -1.13
CA PHE A 101 -33.59 11.21 0.09
C PHE A 101 -33.74 12.48 0.92
N ASP A 102 -32.91 12.66 1.95
CA ASP A 102 -32.97 13.79 2.86
C ASP A 102 -31.61 14.06 3.53
N LYS A 103 -31.55 15.17 4.27
CA LYS A 103 -30.34 15.60 4.97
C LYS A 103 -29.87 14.60 6.04
N ARG A 104 -30.78 13.81 6.63
CA ARG A 104 -30.43 12.77 7.61
C ARG A 104 -29.58 11.68 6.98
N MET A 105 -29.95 11.24 5.77
CA MET A 105 -29.19 10.22 5.04
C MET A 105 -27.81 10.70 4.59
N ARG A 106 -27.67 11.98 4.23
CA ARG A 106 -26.36 12.59 4.01
C ARG A 106 -25.48 12.58 5.26
N LEU A 107 -26.05 12.97 6.40
CA LEU A 107 -25.31 13.02 7.66
C LEU A 107 -24.86 11.62 8.10
N LEU A 108 -25.76 10.63 8.02
CA LEU A 108 -25.46 9.23 8.32
C LEU A 108 -24.32 8.70 7.43
N GLY A 109 -24.43 8.87 6.10
CA GLY A 109 -23.40 8.40 5.18
C GLY A 109 -22.04 9.07 5.40
N SER A 110 -22.04 10.38 5.66
CA SER A 110 -20.81 11.14 5.94
C SER A 110 -20.15 10.73 7.25
N LEU A 111 -20.95 10.46 8.30
CA LEU A 111 -20.45 10.01 9.60
C LEU A 111 -19.86 8.60 9.52
N LEU A 112 -20.57 7.66 8.89
CA LEU A 112 -20.08 6.29 8.70
C LEU A 112 -18.77 6.26 7.91
N PHE A 113 -18.66 7.09 6.87
CA PHE A 113 -17.42 7.23 6.12
C PHE A 113 -16.28 7.83 6.94
N ALA A 114 -16.55 8.90 7.69
CA ALA A 114 -15.54 9.52 8.55
C ALA A 114 -14.98 8.52 9.57
N ILE A 115 -15.85 7.74 10.23
CA ILE A 115 -15.44 6.68 11.17
C ILE A 115 -14.62 5.61 10.45
N GLY A 116 -15.06 5.17 9.27
CA GLY A 116 -14.34 4.18 8.47
C GLY A 116 -12.93 4.64 8.09
N ILE A 117 -12.79 5.87 7.62
CA ILE A 117 -11.51 6.49 7.27
C ILE A 117 -10.62 6.71 8.51
N MET A 118 -11.17 7.15 9.64
CA MET A 118 -10.42 7.26 10.90
C MET A 118 -9.84 5.93 11.38
N THR A 119 -10.53 4.82 11.11
CA THR A 119 -10.07 3.48 11.46
C THR A 119 -9.02 2.95 10.47
N TRP A 120 -9.17 3.27 9.18
CA TRP A 120 -8.32 2.77 8.11
C TRP A 120 -6.99 3.54 7.96
N LEU A 121 -7.02 4.88 8.09
CA LEU A 121 -5.84 5.72 7.86
C LEU A 121 -4.62 5.35 8.72
N PRO A 122 -4.76 5.05 10.03
CA PRO A 122 -3.62 4.63 10.85
C PRO A 122 -2.94 3.37 10.30
N ILE A 123 -3.70 2.40 9.79
CA ILE A 123 -3.17 1.17 9.20
C ILE A 123 -2.35 1.49 7.96
N VAL A 124 -2.89 2.35 7.08
CA VAL A 124 -2.23 2.77 5.83
C VAL A 124 -0.89 3.46 6.09
N ILE A 125 -0.77 4.24 7.18
CA ILE A 125 0.48 4.91 7.54
C ILE A 125 1.44 3.96 8.26
N TYR A 126 0.91 3.06 9.09
CA TYR A 126 1.70 2.16 9.92
C TYR A 126 2.47 1.10 9.10
N VAL A 127 1.83 0.48 8.11
CA VAL A 127 2.46 -0.59 7.29
C VAL A 127 3.76 -0.13 6.61
N PRO A 128 3.80 0.97 5.85
CA PRO A 128 5.05 1.45 5.25
C PRO A 128 6.06 1.95 6.29
N ALA A 129 5.61 2.53 7.40
CA ALA A 129 6.52 2.95 8.48
C ALA A 129 7.19 1.74 9.16
N LEU A 130 6.46 0.63 9.30
CA LEU A 130 6.98 -0.64 9.80
C LEU A 130 7.99 -1.27 8.83
N ALA A 131 7.72 -1.23 7.53
CA ALA A 131 8.68 -1.67 6.51
C ALA A 131 9.95 -0.81 6.51
N PHE A 132 9.81 0.52 6.62
CA PHE A 132 10.94 1.45 6.70
C PHE A 132 11.77 1.23 7.97
N ASN A 133 11.11 0.97 9.11
CA ASN A 133 11.81 0.64 10.36
C ASN A 133 12.65 -0.63 10.25
N GLN A 134 12.20 -1.65 9.51
CA GLN A 134 12.96 -2.89 9.34
C GLN A 134 14.27 -2.68 8.60
N VAL A 135 14.25 -1.87 7.54
CA VAL A 135 15.42 -1.64 6.69
C VAL A 135 16.35 -0.57 7.24
N THR A 136 15.83 0.42 7.99
CA THR A 136 16.62 1.55 8.51
C THR A 136 16.93 1.52 9.99
N GLY A 137 16.20 0.71 10.77
CA GLY A 137 16.22 0.74 12.24
C GLY A 137 15.58 1.98 12.87
N VAL A 138 15.19 3.00 12.09
CA VAL A 138 14.59 4.23 12.63
C VAL A 138 13.25 3.92 13.25
N ASN A 139 13.01 4.42 14.46
CA ASN A 139 11.81 4.10 15.22
C ASN A 139 10.53 4.55 14.49
N VAL A 140 9.53 3.67 14.41
CA VAL A 140 8.21 3.93 13.79
C VAL A 140 7.53 5.17 14.36
N HIS A 141 7.71 5.45 15.66
CA HIS A 141 7.16 6.63 16.34
C HIS A 141 7.79 7.96 15.90
N ILE A 142 8.95 7.94 15.23
CA ILE A 142 9.59 9.14 14.66
C ILE A 142 9.18 9.30 13.19
N ILE A 143 9.23 8.20 12.41
CA ILE A 143 8.91 8.23 10.98
C ILE A 143 7.45 8.60 10.74
N THR A 144 6.54 8.00 11.51
CA THR A 144 5.09 8.20 11.36
C THR A 144 4.68 9.67 11.44
N PRO A 145 4.97 10.43 12.53
CA PRO A 145 4.60 11.84 12.60
C PRO A 145 5.32 12.68 11.53
N PHE A 146 6.57 12.37 11.19
CA PHE A 146 7.30 13.08 10.14
C PHE A 146 6.61 12.95 8.77
N VAL A 147 6.30 11.73 8.34
CA VAL A 147 5.59 11.46 7.08
C VAL A 147 4.21 12.09 7.09
N CYS A 148 3.48 12.01 8.20
CA CYS A 148 2.18 12.66 8.36
C CYS A 148 2.27 14.18 8.19
N ILE A 149 3.26 14.85 8.81
CA ILE A 149 3.43 16.30 8.71
C ILE A 149 3.67 16.70 7.25
N VAL A 150 4.58 16.01 6.56
CA VAL A 150 4.87 16.27 5.14
C VAL A 150 3.61 16.04 4.29
N CYS A 151 2.91 14.93 4.51
CA CYS A 151 1.69 14.56 3.79
C CYS A 151 0.57 15.58 3.97
N ILE A 152 0.30 15.96 5.22
CA ILE A 152 -0.72 16.97 5.57
C ILE A 152 -0.33 18.31 4.95
N PHE A 153 0.94 18.70 5.02
CA PHE A 153 1.41 19.97 4.46
C PHE A 153 1.15 20.06 2.96
N TYR A 154 1.67 19.14 2.15
CA TYR A 154 1.50 19.25 0.69
C TYR A 154 0.05 19.06 0.25
N THR A 155 -0.74 18.29 0.99
CA THR A 155 -2.15 18.05 0.69
C THR A 155 -3.01 19.28 0.99
N CYS A 156 -2.86 19.88 2.18
CA CYS A 156 -3.61 21.06 2.59
C CYS A 156 -3.24 22.28 1.74
N VAL A 157 -1.97 22.41 1.35
CA VAL A 157 -1.51 23.54 0.53
C VAL A 157 -1.93 23.38 -0.92
N GLY A 158 -1.81 22.19 -1.51
CA GLY A 158 -1.98 21.99 -2.94
C GLY A 158 -3.36 21.52 -3.41
N GLY A 159 -4.21 21.01 -2.50
CA GLY A 159 -5.54 20.50 -2.84
C GLY A 159 -5.52 19.28 -3.77
N LEU A 160 -6.66 18.97 -4.41
CA LEU A 160 -6.80 17.74 -5.22
C LEU A 160 -5.78 17.68 -6.38
N LYS A 161 -5.42 18.82 -6.98
CA LYS A 161 -4.44 18.83 -8.09
C LYS A 161 -3.06 18.36 -7.64
N ALA A 162 -2.58 18.83 -6.48
CA ALA A 162 -1.32 18.36 -5.95
C ALA A 162 -1.38 16.87 -5.63
N VAL A 163 -2.44 16.43 -4.93
CA VAL A 163 -2.62 15.02 -4.57
C VAL A 163 -2.60 14.11 -5.80
N VAL A 164 -3.33 14.45 -6.87
CA VAL A 164 -3.32 13.64 -8.11
C VAL A 164 -1.93 13.58 -8.75
N TRP A 165 -1.17 14.67 -8.73
CA TRP A 165 0.18 14.69 -9.30
C TRP A 165 1.21 13.97 -8.44
N THR A 166 1.13 14.07 -7.11
CA THR A 166 1.99 13.30 -6.21
C THR A 166 1.71 11.80 -6.33
N ASP A 167 0.43 11.43 -6.37
CA ASP A 167 -0.01 10.04 -6.56
C ASP A 167 0.46 9.49 -7.91
N PHE A 168 0.39 10.29 -8.98
CA PHE A 168 0.90 9.91 -10.29
C PHE A 168 2.39 9.54 -10.23
N ILE A 169 3.22 10.39 -9.61
CA ILE A 169 4.65 10.11 -9.44
C ILE A 169 4.86 8.85 -8.59
N GLN A 170 4.11 8.73 -7.49
CA GLN A 170 4.19 7.59 -6.58
C GLN A 170 3.84 6.28 -7.28
N THR A 171 2.79 6.25 -8.12
CA THR A 171 2.42 5.06 -8.88
C THR A 171 3.57 4.60 -9.79
N PHE A 172 4.28 5.51 -10.46
CA PHE A 172 5.46 5.14 -11.26
C PHE A 172 6.56 4.51 -10.41
N VAL A 173 6.85 5.08 -9.24
CA VAL A 173 7.86 4.54 -8.32
C VAL A 173 7.44 3.14 -7.85
N MET A 174 6.17 2.95 -7.46
CA MET A 174 5.64 1.67 -6.99
C MET A 174 5.71 0.56 -8.05
N PHE A 175 5.28 0.84 -9.28
CA PHE A 175 5.36 -0.14 -10.37
C PHE A 175 6.81 -0.42 -10.77
N GLY A 176 7.65 0.62 -10.81
CA GLY A 176 9.07 0.50 -11.11
C GLY A 176 9.80 -0.37 -10.08
N SER A 177 9.60 -0.12 -8.79
CA SER A 177 10.22 -0.91 -7.71
C SER A 177 9.75 -2.36 -7.74
N MET A 178 8.45 -2.59 -7.92
CA MET A 178 7.90 -3.95 -8.00
C MET A 178 8.46 -4.71 -9.20
N LEU A 179 8.57 -4.06 -10.36
CA LEU A 179 9.13 -4.67 -11.56
C LEU A 179 10.60 -5.05 -11.36
N LEU A 180 11.39 -4.20 -10.70
CA LEU A 180 12.79 -4.49 -10.38
C LEU A 180 12.93 -5.69 -9.44
N ILE A 181 12.11 -5.75 -8.38
CA ILE A 181 12.08 -6.88 -7.44
C ILE A 181 11.75 -8.19 -8.18
N VAL A 182 10.71 -8.16 -9.02
CA VAL A 182 10.31 -9.32 -9.82
C VAL A 182 11.43 -9.75 -10.76
N ILE A 183 12.01 -8.84 -11.56
CA ILE A 183 13.04 -9.19 -12.53
C ILE A 183 14.31 -9.71 -11.84
N LYS A 184 14.85 -8.94 -10.88
CA LYS A 184 16.10 -9.29 -10.19
C LYS A 184 15.92 -10.62 -9.45
N GLY A 185 14.87 -10.73 -8.65
CA GLY A 185 14.61 -11.93 -7.88
C GLY A 185 14.42 -13.17 -8.76
N THR A 186 13.72 -13.05 -9.89
CA THR A 186 13.59 -14.17 -10.84
C THR A 186 14.94 -14.58 -11.43
N VAL A 187 15.81 -13.62 -11.77
CA VAL A 187 17.14 -13.91 -12.32
C VAL A 187 18.01 -14.61 -11.27
N ASP A 188 18.01 -14.12 -10.03
CA ASP A 188 18.84 -14.67 -8.95
C ASP A 188 18.40 -16.09 -8.55
N VAL A 189 17.10 -16.38 -8.62
CA VAL A 189 16.55 -17.73 -8.38
C VAL A 189 16.90 -18.72 -9.50
N GLY A 190 17.13 -18.25 -10.73
CA GLY A 190 17.41 -19.12 -11.89
C GLY A 190 16.25 -19.25 -12.89
N GLY A 191 15.29 -18.33 -12.86
CA GLY A 191 14.26 -18.16 -13.89
C GLY A 191 12.83 -18.51 -13.48
N VAL A 192 11.87 -18.04 -14.27
CA VAL A 192 10.42 -18.16 -14.00
C VAL A 192 9.97 -19.62 -13.88
N SER A 193 10.47 -20.49 -14.76
CA SER A 193 10.09 -21.91 -14.78
C SER A 193 10.46 -22.63 -13.49
N LEU A 194 11.58 -22.27 -12.87
CA LEU A 194 12.01 -22.87 -11.61
C LEU A 194 11.13 -22.43 -10.44
N VAL A 195 10.82 -21.13 -10.36
CA VAL A 195 9.90 -20.55 -9.36
C VAL A 195 8.55 -21.27 -9.40
N ILE A 196 7.97 -21.43 -10.60
CA ILE A 196 6.67 -22.09 -10.76
C ILE A 196 6.76 -23.56 -10.36
N ARG A 197 7.80 -24.28 -10.81
CA ARG A 197 7.95 -25.72 -10.53
C ARG A 197 8.07 -26.00 -9.04
N ARG A 198 8.95 -25.29 -8.33
CA ARG A 198 9.16 -25.45 -6.88
C ARG A 198 7.91 -25.09 -6.08
N ASN A 199 7.21 -24.02 -6.44
CA ASN A 199 5.95 -23.65 -5.79
C ASN A 199 4.86 -24.71 -6.00
N LEU A 200 4.77 -25.32 -7.19
CA LEU A 200 3.84 -26.43 -7.44
C LEU A 200 4.22 -27.68 -6.65
N GLU A 201 5.51 -28.04 -6.63
CA GLU A 201 6.02 -29.20 -5.87
C GLU A 201 5.82 -29.05 -4.36
N SER A 202 5.80 -27.81 -3.84
CA SER A 202 5.56 -27.54 -2.42
C SER A 202 4.13 -27.83 -1.94
N GLY A 203 3.16 -27.96 -2.86
CA GLY A 203 1.75 -28.11 -2.51
C GLY A 203 1.09 -26.87 -1.89
N ARG A 204 1.79 -25.72 -1.81
CA ARG A 204 1.25 -24.48 -1.22
C ARG A 204 0.31 -23.68 -2.11
N ILE A 205 0.22 -24.01 -3.40
CA ILE A 205 -0.76 -23.40 -4.30
C ILE A 205 -2.12 -24.05 -4.02
N GLU A 206 -2.83 -23.48 -3.06
CA GLU A 206 -4.16 -23.90 -2.67
C GLU A 206 -5.22 -23.11 -3.44
N LEU A 207 -6.12 -23.83 -4.12
CA LEU A 207 -7.29 -23.21 -4.74
C LEU A 207 -8.35 -22.90 -3.67
N PRO A 208 -9.18 -21.85 -3.84
CA PRO A 208 -10.22 -21.53 -2.88
C PRO A 208 -11.22 -22.69 -2.75
N THR A 209 -11.66 -23.00 -1.54
CA THR A 209 -12.60 -24.12 -1.33
C THR A 209 -14.01 -23.73 -1.76
N THR A 210 -14.83 -24.73 -2.13
CA THR A 210 -16.24 -24.55 -2.52
C THR A 210 -17.20 -24.55 -1.34
N ASP A 211 -16.69 -24.53 -0.11
CA ASP A 211 -17.51 -24.66 1.09
C ASP A 211 -18.41 -23.43 1.30
N TRP A 212 -19.59 -23.68 1.85
CA TRP A 212 -20.58 -22.63 2.18
C TRP A 212 -20.43 -22.09 3.61
N SER A 213 -19.45 -22.58 4.37
CA SER A 213 -19.22 -22.15 5.75
C SER A 213 -18.73 -20.69 5.79
N PRO A 214 -19.38 -19.80 6.54
CA PRO A 214 -18.91 -18.41 6.72
C PRO A 214 -17.65 -18.32 7.60
N LEU A 215 -17.24 -19.42 8.25
CA LEU A 215 -16.04 -19.49 9.09
C LEU A 215 -14.78 -19.82 8.28
N THR A 216 -14.93 -20.34 7.06
CA THR A 216 -13.81 -20.66 6.19
C THR A 216 -13.26 -19.37 5.59
N ARG A 217 -11.97 -19.11 5.81
CA ARG A 217 -11.31 -17.83 5.49
C ARG A 217 -11.38 -17.45 4.01
N HIS A 218 -11.19 -18.43 3.11
CA HIS A 218 -11.11 -18.20 1.66
C HIS A 218 -11.93 -19.25 0.91
N THR A 219 -13.19 -18.93 0.64
CA THR A 219 -14.07 -19.74 -0.22
C THR A 219 -14.28 -19.05 -1.56
N ILE A 220 -14.61 -19.81 -2.61
CA ILE A 220 -14.96 -19.26 -3.93
C ILE A 220 -16.10 -18.24 -3.80
N TRP A 221 -17.07 -18.50 -2.91
CA TRP A 221 -18.22 -17.63 -2.68
C TRP A 221 -17.84 -16.32 -1.98
N ALA A 222 -17.01 -16.38 -0.95
CA ALA A 222 -16.53 -15.18 -0.25
C ALA A 222 -15.70 -14.30 -1.19
N LEU A 223 -14.87 -14.91 -2.05
CA LEU A 223 -14.04 -14.18 -3.01
C LEU A 223 -14.87 -13.57 -4.14
N THR A 224 -15.83 -14.31 -4.70
CA THR A 224 -16.63 -13.81 -5.82
C THR A 224 -17.68 -12.80 -5.37
N ILE A 225 -18.53 -13.13 -4.40
CA ILE A 225 -19.61 -12.25 -3.93
C ILE A 225 -19.02 -11.12 -3.09
N GLY A 226 -18.20 -11.44 -2.10
CA GLY A 226 -17.58 -10.45 -1.22
C GLY A 226 -16.62 -9.55 -1.97
N GLY A 227 -15.79 -10.12 -2.86
CA GLY A 227 -14.92 -9.35 -3.74
C GLY A 227 -15.71 -8.44 -4.68
N PHE A 228 -16.78 -8.93 -5.30
CA PHE A 228 -17.63 -8.09 -6.16
C PHE A 228 -18.21 -6.90 -5.40
N VAL A 229 -18.81 -7.13 -4.22
CA VAL A 229 -19.38 -6.06 -3.39
C VAL A 229 -18.30 -5.06 -2.96
N HIS A 230 -17.12 -5.55 -2.56
CA HIS A 230 -15.99 -4.73 -2.17
C HIS A 230 -15.50 -3.83 -3.32
N TRP A 231 -15.24 -4.40 -4.50
CA TRP A 231 -14.79 -3.65 -5.66
C TRP A 231 -15.85 -2.68 -6.19
N LEU A 232 -17.14 -3.07 -6.13
CA LEU A 232 -18.25 -2.18 -6.48
C LEU A 232 -18.33 -0.98 -5.53
N GLN A 233 -18.16 -1.21 -4.22
CA GLN A 233 -18.14 -0.14 -3.23
C GLN A 233 -16.97 0.81 -3.47
N ILE A 234 -15.76 0.27 -3.72
CA ILE A 234 -14.58 1.08 -4.06
C ILE A 234 -14.83 1.90 -5.32
N ALA A 235 -15.19 1.26 -6.42
CA ALA A 235 -15.28 1.95 -7.71
C ALA A 235 -16.50 2.87 -7.85
N GLY A 236 -17.62 2.55 -7.18
CA GLY A 236 -18.91 3.18 -7.43
C GLY A 236 -19.42 4.13 -6.35
N ILE A 237 -18.95 4.02 -5.10
CA ILE A 237 -19.50 4.78 -3.95
C ILE A 237 -18.40 5.45 -3.11
N ASN A 238 -17.15 4.99 -3.22
CA ASN A 238 -16.05 5.56 -2.44
C ASN A 238 -15.81 7.04 -2.81
N GLN A 239 -15.83 7.89 -1.78
CA GLN A 239 -15.62 9.32 -1.90
C GLN A 239 -14.34 9.66 -2.68
N ASN A 240 -13.23 8.95 -2.42
CA ASN A 240 -11.95 9.22 -3.05
C ASN A 240 -11.98 8.99 -4.57
N MET A 241 -12.73 7.96 -5.01
CA MET A 241 -12.85 7.59 -6.42
C MET A 241 -13.79 8.55 -7.16
N ILE A 242 -14.96 8.82 -6.58
CA ILE A 242 -15.97 9.71 -7.19
C ILE A 242 -15.39 11.12 -7.38
N GLN A 243 -14.67 11.63 -6.39
CA GLN A 243 -14.03 12.93 -6.49
C GLN A 243 -13.06 13.04 -7.67
N ARG A 244 -12.32 11.97 -7.95
CA ARG A 244 -11.39 11.91 -9.09
C ARG A 244 -12.12 11.80 -10.42
N TYR A 245 -13.24 11.06 -10.48
CA TYR A 245 -14.08 11.06 -11.68
C TYR A 245 -14.65 12.44 -11.98
N LEU A 246 -15.12 13.16 -10.96
CA LEU A 246 -15.67 14.51 -11.09
C LEU A 246 -14.62 15.55 -11.51
N SER A 247 -13.34 15.26 -11.30
CA SER A 247 -12.25 16.14 -11.73
C SER A 247 -11.96 16.10 -13.24
N LEU A 248 -12.53 15.13 -13.95
CA LEU A 248 -12.38 14.97 -15.38
C LEU A 248 -13.47 15.75 -16.14
N PRO A 249 -13.16 16.28 -17.34
CA PRO A 249 -14.08 17.14 -18.07
C PRO A 249 -15.31 16.41 -18.63
N THR A 250 -15.21 15.09 -18.85
CA THR A 250 -16.29 14.31 -19.47
C THR A 250 -16.44 12.93 -18.85
N VAL A 251 -17.67 12.40 -18.87
CA VAL A 251 -18.00 11.04 -18.42
C VAL A 251 -17.24 9.98 -19.22
N GLN A 252 -16.99 10.21 -20.51
CA GLN A 252 -16.18 9.29 -21.33
C GLN A 252 -14.72 9.24 -20.86
N SER A 253 -14.19 10.35 -20.35
CA SER A 253 -12.86 10.39 -19.76
C SER A 253 -12.83 9.65 -18.42
N ALA A 254 -13.85 9.82 -17.59
CA ALA A 254 -14.00 9.04 -16.36
C ALA A 254 -14.10 7.53 -16.61
N ARG A 255 -14.89 7.09 -17.61
CA ARG A 255 -15.02 5.67 -17.97
C ARG A 255 -13.70 5.06 -18.45
N ARG A 256 -12.95 5.79 -19.28
CA ARG A 256 -11.63 5.36 -19.75
C ARG A 256 -10.60 5.34 -18.61
N ALA A 257 -10.66 6.31 -17.69
CA ALA A 257 -9.82 6.30 -16.49
C ALA A 257 -10.11 5.09 -15.58
N LEU A 258 -11.39 4.70 -15.45
CA LEU A 258 -11.79 3.48 -14.73
C LEU A 258 -11.23 2.21 -15.39
N TRP A 259 -11.25 2.11 -16.72
CA TRP A 259 -10.63 0.98 -17.42
C TRP A 259 -9.11 0.92 -17.19
N CYS A 260 -8.43 2.07 -17.20
CA CYS A 260 -7.00 2.13 -16.86
C CYS A 260 -6.77 1.65 -15.42
N PHE A 261 -7.56 2.13 -14.46
CA PHE A 261 -7.49 1.67 -13.06
C PHE A 261 -7.66 0.15 -12.92
N ILE A 262 -8.61 -0.46 -13.65
CA ILE A 262 -8.80 -1.92 -13.62
C ILE A 262 -7.53 -2.64 -14.10
N VAL A 263 -6.95 -2.22 -15.23
CA VAL A 263 -5.72 -2.81 -15.77
C VAL A 263 -4.58 -2.66 -14.78
N GLU A 264 -4.43 -1.48 -14.18
CA GLU A 264 -3.37 -1.19 -13.24
C GLU A 264 -3.50 -2.04 -11.96
N VAL A 265 -4.70 -2.15 -11.39
CA VAL A 265 -4.98 -2.99 -10.22
C VAL A 265 -4.69 -4.46 -10.51
N LEU A 266 -5.16 -4.99 -11.64
CA LEU A 266 -4.90 -6.38 -12.03
C LEU A 266 -3.40 -6.65 -12.21
N THR A 267 -2.68 -5.69 -12.79
CA THR A 267 -1.23 -5.79 -12.98
C THR A 267 -0.51 -5.80 -11.63
N LEU A 268 -0.89 -4.90 -10.70
CA LEU A 268 -0.29 -4.83 -9.38
C LEU A 268 -0.56 -6.08 -8.53
N ILE A 269 -1.79 -6.58 -8.54
CA ILE A 269 -2.17 -7.84 -7.85
C ILE A 269 -1.39 -9.01 -8.46
N GLY A 270 -1.28 -9.08 -9.79
CA GLY A 270 -0.51 -10.11 -10.49
C GLY A 270 0.98 -10.09 -10.10
N MET A 271 1.61 -8.92 -10.12
CA MET A 271 3.01 -8.78 -9.69
C MET A 271 3.20 -9.12 -8.21
N SER A 272 2.28 -8.70 -7.34
CA SER A 272 2.34 -9.00 -5.91
C SER A 272 2.18 -10.50 -5.64
N GLY A 273 1.26 -11.15 -6.35
CA GLY A 273 1.09 -12.60 -6.31
C GLY A 273 2.35 -13.34 -6.77
N TYR A 274 2.95 -12.92 -7.88
CA TYR A 274 4.23 -13.48 -8.33
C TYR A 274 5.36 -13.25 -7.33
N SER A 275 5.49 -12.05 -6.77
CA SER A 275 6.50 -11.75 -5.74
C SER A 275 6.34 -12.62 -4.49
N SER A 276 5.11 -13.01 -4.15
CA SER A 276 4.83 -13.94 -3.04
C SER A 276 5.35 -15.35 -3.32
N LEU A 277 5.20 -15.84 -4.56
CA LEU A 277 5.78 -17.11 -5.01
C LEU A 277 7.31 -17.05 -5.02
N LEU A 278 7.85 -15.90 -5.43
CA LEU A 278 9.29 -15.65 -5.47
C LEU A 278 9.89 -15.66 -4.05
N ILE A 279 9.27 -14.99 -3.09
CA ILE A 279 9.69 -15.02 -1.67
C ILE A 279 9.76 -16.47 -1.18
N TYR A 280 8.73 -17.27 -1.47
CA TYR A 280 8.74 -18.67 -1.08
C TYR A 280 9.92 -19.42 -1.72
N ASP A 281 10.16 -19.22 -3.01
CA ASP A 281 11.27 -19.87 -3.72
C ASP A 281 12.64 -19.47 -3.15
N TRP A 282 12.80 -18.21 -2.78
CA TRP A 282 14.02 -17.70 -2.17
C TRP A 282 14.30 -18.36 -0.82
N TYR A 283 13.27 -18.47 0.03
CA TYR A 283 13.37 -19.00 1.39
C TYR A 283 13.00 -20.49 1.50
N HIS A 284 12.99 -21.24 0.40
CA HIS A 284 12.50 -22.63 0.40
C HIS A 284 13.35 -23.57 1.26
N GLU A 285 14.67 -23.33 1.33
CA GLU A 285 15.59 -24.14 2.16
C GLU A 285 15.64 -23.67 3.62
N CYS A 286 15.41 -22.38 3.86
CA CYS A 286 15.58 -21.78 5.17
C CYS A 286 14.47 -20.74 5.45
N ASP A 287 13.46 -21.14 6.23
CA ASP A 287 12.32 -20.28 6.54
C ASP A 287 12.72 -19.17 7.55
N PRO A 288 12.72 -17.90 7.13
CA PRO A 288 13.10 -16.77 7.98
C PRO A 288 12.19 -16.60 9.20
N LEU A 289 10.95 -17.11 9.18
CA LEU A 289 10.07 -17.07 10.35
C LEU A 289 10.50 -18.09 11.41
N THR A 290 10.89 -19.28 10.97
CA THR A 290 11.27 -20.39 11.85
C THR A 290 12.61 -20.13 12.55
N ILE A 291 13.56 -19.53 11.83
CA ILE A 291 14.86 -19.10 12.40
C ILE A 291 14.77 -17.75 13.12
N LYS A 292 13.57 -17.16 13.27
CA LYS A 292 13.31 -15.84 13.88
C LYS A 292 14.04 -14.66 13.24
N LEU A 293 14.42 -14.79 11.96
CA LEU A 293 14.89 -13.67 11.13
C LEU A 293 13.76 -12.65 10.92
N ALA A 294 12.53 -13.14 10.73
CA ALA A 294 11.32 -12.33 10.63
C ALA A 294 10.40 -12.58 11.83
N ARG A 295 9.85 -11.51 12.42
CA ARG A 295 8.84 -11.59 13.50
C ARG A 295 7.41 -11.76 12.95
N ALA A 296 7.16 -11.25 11.74
CA ALA A 296 5.85 -11.30 11.11
C ALA A 296 5.96 -11.52 9.60
N LYS A 297 4.87 -12.03 8.98
CA LYS A 297 4.82 -12.33 7.54
C LYS A 297 5.02 -11.08 6.67
N ASP A 298 4.58 -9.92 7.15
CA ASP A 298 4.68 -8.65 6.42
C ASP A 298 6.12 -8.15 6.27
N GLN A 299 7.08 -8.79 6.95
CA GLN A 299 8.51 -8.46 6.91
C GLN A 299 9.26 -9.26 5.84
N LEU A 300 8.65 -10.28 5.24
CA LEU A 300 9.32 -11.19 4.32
C LEU A 300 9.75 -10.54 3.01
N LEU A 301 8.95 -9.62 2.48
CA LEU A 301 9.28 -8.92 1.23
C LEU A 301 10.43 -7.92 1.42
N PRO A 302 10.45 -7.06 2.46
CA PRO A 302 11.62 -6.24 2.77
C PRO A 302 12.92 -7.04 2.95
N LEU A 303 12.86 -8.26 3.48
CA LEU A 303 14.03 -9.12 3.69
C LEU A 303 14.66 -9.67 2.40
N LEU A 304 13.88 -9.72 1.32
CA LEU A 304 14.35 -10.25 0.03
C LEU A 304 15.38 -9.32 -0.65
N VAL A 305 15.37 -8.03 -0.31
CA VAL A 305 16.06 -6.96 -1.04
C VAL A 305 17.46 -6.69 -0.49
#